data_AF-A0A960P6V8-F1
#
_entry.id   AF-A0A960P6V8-F1
#
_cell.length_a   1.000
_cell.length_b   1.000
_cell.length_c   1.000
_cell.angle_alpha   90.00
_cell.angle_beta   90.00
_cell.angle_gamma   90.00
#
_symmetry.space_group_name_H-M   'P 1'
#
loop_
_entity.id
_entity.type
_entity.pdbx_description
1 polymer ?
#
loop_
_entity_poly.entity_id
_entity_poly.type
_entity_poly.pdbx_seq_one_letter_code
_entity_poly.pdbx_strand_id
1 'polypeptide(L)' 'MDLGWKLLIPLALGWLLLIGAFRIARDQDWNLALVLAIAVVVLLVAASLLNGAIAAARRRREETETEAFS' A
#
# COMPACT_ATOMS: atom_id res chain seq x y z
N MET A 1 2.72 15.87 10.22
CA MET A 1 1.52 15.03 10.48
C MET A 1 1.05 14.49 9.14
N ASP A 2 1.86 13.62 8.53
CA ASP A 2 1.79 13.36 7.07
C ASP A 2 1.56 11.88 6.73
N LEU A 3 1.55 11.02 7.75
CA LEU A 3 1.37 9.59 7.56
C LEU A 3 -0.10 9.23 7.28
N GLY A 4 -1.04 9.98 7.87
CA GLY A 4 -2.47 9.78 7.65
C GLY A 4 -2.84 9.93 6.18
N TRP A 5 -2.61 11.10 5.57
CA TRP A 5 -3.02 11.33 4.17
C TRP A 5 -2.26 10.47 3.15
N LYS A 6 -0.99 10.12 3.40
CA LYS A 6 -0.20 9.24 2.53
C LYS A 6 -0.57 7.76 2.65
N LEU A 7 -1.11 7.32 3.79
CA LEU A 7 -1.59 5.95 3.98
C LEU A 7 -3.06 5.80 3.56
N LEU A 8 -3.85 6.87 3.70
CA LEU A 8 -5.28 6.88 3.33
C LEU A 8 -5.50 6.74 1.82
N ILE A 9 -4.63 7.30 0.97
CA ILE A 9 -4.70 7.15 -0.50
C ILE A 9 -4.55 5.68 -0.93
N PRO A 10 -3.46 4.97 -0.57
CA PRO A 10 -3.28 3.57 -0.95
C PRO A 10 -4.33 2.68 -0.27
N LEU A 11 -4.76 3.00 0.95
CA LEU A 11 -5.83 2.25 1.62
C LEU A 11 -7.17 2.39 0.88
N ALA A 12 -7.56 3.61 0.49
CA ALA A 12 -8.79 3.87 -0.26
C ALA A 12 -8.74 3.24 -1.66
N LEU A 13 -7.60 3.31 -2.36
CA LEU A 13 -7.38 2.65 -3.64
C LEU A 13 -7.44 1.11 -3.51
N GLY A 14 -6.83 0.55 -2.47
CA GLY A 14 -6.92 -0.87 -2.18
C GLY A 14 -8.37 -1.30 -1.95
N TRP A 15 -9.13 -0.54 -1.17
CA TRP A 15 -10.55 -0.80 -0.92
C TRP A 15 -11.42 -0.69 -2.19
N LEU A 16 -11.13 0.28 -3.06
CA LEU A 16 -11.82 0.45 -4.35
C LEU A 16 -11.59 -0.77 -5.26
N LEU A 17 -10.32 -1.21 -5.39
CA LEU A 17 -9.95 -2.37 -6.20
C LEU A 17 -10.54 -3.67 -5.64
N LEU A 18 -10.62 -3.81 -4.32
CA LEU A 18 -11.24 -4.95 -3.64
C LEU A 18 -12.72 -5.10 -4.01
N ILE A 19 -13.47 -3.99 -3.95
CA ILE A 19 -14.89 -3.95 -4.34
C ILE A 19 -15.04 -4.30 -5.83
N GLY A 20 -14.18 -3.75 -6.69
CA GLY A 20 -14.17 -4.06 -8.13
C GLY A 20 -13.91 -5.54 -8.42
N ALA A 21 -12.92 -6.13 -7.75
CA ALA A 21 -12.58 -7.54 -7.86
C ALA A 21 -13.74 -8.44 -7.41
N PHE A 22 -14.40 -8.12 -6.28
CA PHE A 22 -15.60 -8.84 -5.84
C PHE A 22 -16.78 -8.72 -6.80
N ARG A 23 -16.92 -7.59 -7.50
CA ARG A 23 -17.96 -7.42 -8.53
C ARG A 23 -17.70 -8.34 -9.72
N ILE A 24 -16.48 -8.30 -10.26
CA ILE A 24 -16.08 -9.16 -11.39
C ILE A 24 -16.18 -10.64 -11.01
N ALA A 25 -15.76 -10.99 -9.78
CA ALA A 25 -15.80 -12.36 -9.29
C ALA A 25 -17.21 -12.93 -9.21
N ARG A 26 -18.17 -12.12 -8.75
CA ARG A 26 -19.59 -12.53 -8.71
C ARG A 26 -20.20 -12.62 -10.10
N ASP A 27 -19.89 -11.69 -11.00
CA ASP A 27 -20.42 -11.70 -12.36
C ASP A 27 -19.89 -12.90 -13.17
N GLN A 28 -18.69 -13.40 -12.85
CA GLN A 28 -18.01 -14.46 -13.59
C GLN A 28 -17.97 -15.82 -12.87
N ASP A 29 -18.70 -15.99 -11.77
CA ASP A 29 -18.75 -17.23 -10.96
C ASP A 29 -17.36 -17.71 -10.46
N TRP A 30 -16.48 -16.75 -10.14
CA TRP A 30 -15.12 -17.05 -9.69
C TRP A 30 -15.07 -17.49 -8.23
N ASN A 31 -14.02 -18.25 -7.89
CA ASN A 31 -13.76 -18.69 -6.53
C ASN A 31 -13.48 -17.51 -5.59
N LEU A 32 -14.46 -17.13 -4.78
CA LEU A 32 -14.37 -16.03 -3.82
C LEU A 32 -13.17 -16.13 -2.86
N ALA A 33 -12.79 -17.35 -2.46
CA ALA A 33 -11.66 -17.55 -1.56
C ALA A 33 -10.33 -17.15 -2.24
N LEU A 34 -10.20 -17.43 -3.54
CA LEU A 34 -9.03 -17.02 -4.33
C LEU A 34 -8.97 -15.49 -4.47
N VAL A 35 -10.12 -14.85 -4.71
CA VAL A 35 -10.20 -13.39 -4.84
C VAL A 35 -9.85 -12.70 -3.53
N LEU A 36 -10.34 -13.20 -2.40
CA LEU A 36 -9.99 -12.72 -1.07
C LEU A 36 -8.49 -12.90 -0.78
N ALA A 37 -7.92 -14.05 -1.13
CA ALA A 37 -6.49 -14.31 -0.95
C ALA A 37 -5.62 -13.32 -1.75
N ILE A 38 -5.96 -13.07 -3.01
CA ILE A 38 -5.24 -12.10 -3.85
C ILE A 38 -5.37 -10.68 -3.28
N ALA A 39 -6.56 -10.29 -2.83
CA ALA A 39 -6.80 -9.02 -2.17
C ALA A 39 -5.90 -8.80 -0.95
N VAL A 40 -5.80 -9.80 -0.08
CA VAL A 40 -4.92 -9.75 1.10
C VAL A 40 -3.45 -9.62 0.69
N VAL A 41 -3.01 -10.38 -0.31
CA VAL A 41 -1.63 -10.30 -0.83
C VAL A 41 -1.34 -8.89 -1.37
N VAL A 42 -2.25 -8.30 -2.15
CA VAL A 42 -2.08 -6.95 -2.69
C VAL A 42 -1.97 -5.91 -1.58
N LEU A 43 -2.79 -6.01 -0.53
CA LEU A 43 -2.70 -5.11 0.62
C LEU A 43 -1.37 -5.23 1.37
N LEU A 44 -0.88 -6.45 1.59
CA LEU A 44 0.41 -6.69 2.24
C LEU A 44 1.57 -6.15 1.40
N VAL A 45 1.53 -6.34 0.08
CA VAL A 45 2.52 -5.79 -0.86
C VAL A 45 2.49 -4.26 -0.82
N ALA A 46 1.32 -3.64 -0.90
CA ALA A 46 1.21 -2.19 -0.84
C ALA A 46 1.73 -1.62 0.50
N ALA A 47 1.39 -2.24 1.63
CA ALA A 47 1.84 -1.82 2.96
C ALA A 47 3.36 -1.92 3.11
N SER A 48 3.95 -3.01 2.61
CA SER A 48 5.40 -3.23 2.68
C SER A 48 6.19 -2.27 1.78
N LEU A 49 5.75 -2.04 0.54
CA LEU A 49 6.36 -1.02 -0.33
C LEU A 49 6.28 0.38 0.28
N LEU A 50 5.14 0.74 0.87
CA LEU A 50 4.96 2.04 1.49
C LEU A 50 5.87 2.23 2.69
N ASN A 51 5.96 1.23 3.58
CA ASN A 51 6.90 1.28 4.70
C ASN A 51 8.36 1.38 4.23
N GLY A 52 8.73 0.65 3.17
CA GLY A 52 10.07 0.75 2.56
C GLY A 52 10.37 2.14 2.03
N ALA A 53 9.42 2.75 1.31
CA ALA A 53 9.56 4.11 0.79
C ALA A 53 9.70 5.15 1.92
N ILE A 54 8.93 5.01 3.00
CA ILE A 54 9.03 5.89 4.17
C ILE A 54 10.39 5.74 4.85
N ALA A 55 10.89 4.51 5.02
CA ALA A 55 12.20 4.25 5.61
C ALA A 55 13.34 4.83 4.75
N ALA A 56 13.27 4.67 3.43
CA ALA A 56 14.24 5.25 2.49
C ALA A 56 14.22 6.78 2.52
N ALA A 57 13.03 7.39 2.65
CA ALA A 57 12.89 8.83 2.77
C ALA A 57 13.44 9.39 4.09
N ARG A 58 13.41 8.61 5.18
CA ARG A 58 14.02 9.00 6.47
C ARG A 58 15.55 8.96 6.39
N ARG A 59 16.14 7.87 5.88
CA ARG A 59 17.59 7.72 5.75
C ARG A 59 18.23 8.87 4.96
N ARG A 60 17.62 9.25 3.83
CA ARG A 60 18.10 10.36 3.00
C ARG A 60 18.12 11.71 3.74
N ARG A 61 17.23 11.92 4.71
CA ARG A 61 17.19 13.17 5.51
C ARG A 61 18.31 13.20 6.54
N GLU A 62 18.62 12.06 7.16
CA GLU A 62 19.71 11.93 8.13
C GLU A 62 21.07 12.14 7.46
N GLU A 63 21.24 11.64 6.23
CA GLU A 63 22.45 11.87 5.42
C GLU A 63 22.66 13.35 5.09
N THR A 64 21.60 14.08 4.71
CA THR A 64 21.69 15.53 4.39
C THR A 64 22.04 16.38 5.61
N GLU A 65 21.57 16.01 6.81
CA GLU A 65 21.89 16.73 8.06
C GLU A 65 23.33 16.48 8.52
N THR A 66 23.87 15.29 8.26
CA THR A 66 25.25 14.94 8.62
C THR A 66 26.26 15.61 7.68
N GLU A 67 25.98 15.70 6.38
CA GLU A 67 26.80 16.45 5.42
C GLU A 67 26.76 17.97 5.66
N ALA A 68 25.67 18.50 6.22
CA ALA A 68 25.55 19.92 6.55
C ALA A 68 26.36 20.33 7.79
N PHE A 69 26.80 19.36 8.61
CA PHE A 69 27.55 19.58 9.85
C PHE A 69 29.03 19.13 9.76
N SER A 70 29.46 18.61 8.61
CA SER A 70 30.87 18.28 8.28
C SER A 70 31.49 19.33 7.36
#